data_AF-A0A815I599-F1
#
_entry.id   AF-A0A815I599-F1
#
_cell.length_a   1.000
_cell.length_b   1.000
_cell.length_c   1.000
_cell.angle_alpha   90.00
_cell.angle_beta   90.00
_cell.angle_gamma   90.00
#
_symmetry.space_group_name_H-M   'P 1'
#
loop_
_entity.id
_entity.type
_entity.pdbx_description
1 polymer ?
#
loop_
_entity_poly.entity_id
_entity_poly.type
_entity_poly.pdbx_seq_one_letter_code
_entity_poly.pdbx_strand_id
1 'polypeptide(L)'
;MTALLSELKKKELNSFEQIENQDKEAKEALIRLARQAAPFGMEGINVAIFGKTSSGKTTMLNALYGKEVAVTGIGEITTRLASYKAEHFVLWDVPSNNDEVSYMSLQYMSFFKGLTRRIILVEYTLKEKSSMMKLLDAIGLDYDVVVNKMDQFEKDKIPSFSDQIKSEVMKLGLRGVNRIFFVSAKYPNRFPDWLQMTDYLTSPRK
;
A
#
# COMPACT_ATOMS: atom_id res chain seq x y z
N MET A 1 20.88 0.38 9.33
CA MET A 1 19.89 0.84 8.32
C MET A 1 20.16 2.28 7.89
N THR A 2 20.34 3.23 8.82
CA THR A 2 20.61 4.64 8.49
C THR A 2 21.84 4.86 7.61
N ALA A 3 22.96 4.19 7.90
CA ALA A 3 24.17 4.28 7.07
C ALA A 3 23.92 3.79 5.63
N LEU A 4 23.27 2.62 5.48
CA LEU A 4 22.87 2.06 4.19
C LEU A 4 21.99 3.03 3.38
N LEU A 5 20.97 3.65 4.02
CA LEU A 5 20.13 4.63 3.32
C LEU A 5 20.89 5.88 2.90
N SER A 6 21.88 6.33 3.69
CA SER A 6 22.73 7.44 3.30
C SER A 6 23.60 7.09 2.09
N GLU A 7 24.14 5.88 2.04
CA GLU A 7 24.90 5.38 0.88
C GLU A 7 24.03 5.25 -0.37
N LEU A 8 22.82 4.72 -0.23
CA LEU A 8 21.86 4.62 -1.33
C LEU A 8 21.51 6.00 -1.91
N LYS A 9 21.30 7.01 -1.05
CA LYS A 9 21.08 8.39 -1.48
C LYS A 9 22.29 8.98 -2.20
N LYS A 10 23.52 8.68 -1.74
CA LYS A 10 24.76 9.11 -2.44
C LYS A 10 24.92 8.45 -3.81
N LYS A 11 24.42 7.21 -3.96
CA LYS A 11 24.39 6.48 -5.23
C LYS A 11 23.17 6.84 -6.11
N GLU A 12 22.34 7.78 -5.68
CA GLU A 12 21.09 8.18 -6.35
C GLU A 12 20.10 7.01 -6.60
N LEU A 13 20.19 5.97 -5.77
CA LEU A 13 19.27 4.82 -5.78
C LEU A 13 18.04 5.17 -4.95
N ASN A 14 16.99 5.61 -5.64
CA ASN A 14 15.81 6.24 -5.04
C ASN A 14 14.61 5.29 -4.89
N SER A 15 14.68 4.06 -5.40
CA SER A 15 13.61 3.05 -5.34
C SER A 15 14.15 1.66 -5.04
N PHE A 16 13.30 0.77 -4.52
CA PHE A 16 13.71 -0.61 -4.25
C PHE A 16 14.02 -1.35 -5.56
N GLU A 17 13.31 -1.03 -6.64
CA GLU A 17 13.60 -1.57 -7.97
C GLU A 17 14.97 -1.17 -8.50
N GLN A 18 15.39 0.09 -8.30
CA GLN A 18 16.72 0.52 -8.70
C GLN A 18 17.79 -0.24 -7.92
N ILE A 19 17.61 -0.40 -6.60
CA ILE A 19 18.52 -1.17 -5.76
C ILE A 19 18.57 -2.63 -6.22
N GLU A 20 17.40 -3.24 -6.46
CA GLU A 20 17.31 -4.62 -6.92
C GLU A 20 18.06 -4.87 -8.23
N ASN A 21 18.00 -3.91 -9.16
CA ASN A 21 18.60 -4.04 -10.48
C ASN A 21 20.07 -3.63 -10.53
N GLN A 22 20.53 -2.76 -9.63
CA GLN A 22 21.84 -2.09 -9.74
C GLN A 22 22.80 -2.42 -8.60
N ASP A 23 22.31 -2.83 -7.43
CA ASP A 23 23.13 -3.05 -6.23
C ASP A 23 22.63 -4.27 -5.42
N LYS A 24 23.07 -5.45 -5.85
CA LYS A 24 22.69 -6.72 -5.22
C LYS A 24 23.11 -6.79 -3.75
N GLU A 25 24.28 -6.25 -3.39
CA GLU A 25 24.77 -6.25 -2.02
C GLU A 25 23.91 -5.36 -1.12
N ALA A 26 23.56 -4.15 -1.60
CA ALA A 26 22.67 -3.27 -0.87
C ALA A 26 21.27 -3.86 -0.72
N LYS A 27 20.74 -4.55 -1.75
CA LYS A 27 19.48 -5.30 -1.65
C LYS A 27 19.54 -6.35 -0.55
N GLU A 28 20.57 -7.20 -0.54
CA GLU A 28 20.71 -8.27 0.45
C GLU A 28 20.88 -7.71 1.87
N ALA A 29 21.68 -6.66 2.03
CA ALA A 29 21.84 -5.97 3.31
C ALA A 29 20.52 -5.35 3.80
N LEU A 30 19.76 -4.70 2.91
CA LEU A 30 18.46 -4.12 3.21
C LEU A 30 17.47 -5.19 3.67
N ILE A 31 17.34 -6.30 2.93
CA ILE A 31 16.45 -7.41 3.28
C ILE A 31 16.84 -8.02 4.62
N ARG A 32 18.13 -8.24 4.88
CA ARG A 32 18.62 -8.78 6.15
C ARG A 32 18.24 -7.88 7.33
N LEU A 33 18.48 -6.57 7.21
CA LEU A 33 18.13 -5.59 8.23
C LEU A 33 16.61 -5.48 8.42
N ALA A 34 15.85 -5.46 7.33
CA ALA A 34 14.40 -5.43 7.37
C ALA A 34 13.83 -6.67 8.08
N ARG A 35 14.40 -7.87 7.86
CA ARG A 35 13.99 -9.09 8.57
C ARG A 35 14.27 -9.02 10.08
N GLN A 36 15.35 -8.37 10.49
CA GLN A 36 15.68 -8.16 11.91
C GLN A 36 14.83 -7.09 12.60
N ALA A 37 14.15 -6.21 11.83
CA ALA A 37 13.27 -5.20 12.40
C ALA A 37 12.13 -5.84 13.20
N ALA A 38 11.96 -5.45 14.46
CA ALA A 38 10.81 -5.86 15.25
C ALA A 38 9.53 -5.22 14.69
N PRO A 39 8.38 -5.93 14.69
CA PRO A 39 7.11 -5.29 14.35
C PRO A 39 6.81 -4.17 15.35
N PHE A 40 6.27 -3.07 14.85
CA PHE A 40 5.71 -2.02 15.70
C PHE A 40 4.52 -2.61 16.46
N GLY A 41 4.50 -2.46 17.79
CA GLY A 41 3.42 -2.97 18.63
C GLY A 41 2.12 -2.25 18.34
N MET A 42 1.14 -2.95 17.76
CA MET A 42 -0.19 -2.43 17.48
C MET A 42 -1.24 -3.38 18.07
N GLU A 43 -2.26 -2.82 18.70
CA GLU A 43 -3.40 -3.59 19.21
C GLU A 43 -4.50 -3.69 18.16
N GLY A 44 -5.18 -4.84 18.12
CA GLY A 44 -6.31 -5.07 17.22
C GLY A 44 -5.95 -5.08 15.73
N ILE A 45 -6.94 -4.79 14.89
CA ILE A 45 -6.81 -4.81 13.43
C ILE A 45 -6.26 -3.47 12.95
N ASN A 46 -5.10 -3.48 12.32
CA ASN A 46 -4.43 -2.28 11.83
C ASN A 46 -4.32 -2.32 10.30
N VAL A 47 -4.94 -1.34 9.63
CA VAL A 47 -5.04 -1.26 8.18
C VAL A 47 -4.36 0.02 7.71
N ALA A 48 -3.38 -0.07 6.82
CA ALA A 48 -2.79 1.10 6.17
C ALA A 48 -3.10 1.15 4.68
N ILE A 49 -3.35 2.36 4.18
CA ILE A 49 -3.60 2.61 2.76
C ILE A 49 -2.38 3.33 2.17
N PHE A 50 -1.76 2.69 1.18
CA PHE A 50 -0.65 3.21 0.41
C PHE A 50 -1.10 3.51 -1.01
N GLY A 51 -0.47 4.48 -1.66
CA GLY A 51 -0.92 4.95 -2.98
C GLY A 51 -0.38 6.34 -3.28
N LYS A 52 -0.40 6.74 -4.56
CA LYS A 52 0.04 8.07 -4.98
C LYS A 52 -0.93 9.16 -4.49
N THR A 53 -0.46 10.39 -4.45
CA THR A 53 -1.36 11.55 -4.32
C THR A 53 -2.42 11.49 -5.41
N SER A 54 -3.68 11.82 -5.09
CA SER A 54 -4.87 11.74 -5.98
C SER A 54 -5.43 10.34 -6.32
N SER A 55 -4.84 9.25 -5.80
CA SER A 55 -5.42 7.89 -5.93
C SER A 55 -6.73 7.68 -5.15
N GLY A 56 -7.13 8.66 -4.35
CA GLY A 56 -8.35 8.62 -3.56
C GLY A 56 -8.15 7.97 -2.20
N LYS A 57 -6.93 7.98 -1.62
CA LYS A 57 -6.66 7.44 -0.28
C LYS A 57 -7.55 8.07 0.79
N THR A 58 -7.65 9.40 0.82
CA THR A 58 -8.50 10.11 1.78
C THR A 58 -9.98 9.75 1.59
N THR A 59 -10.44 9.69 0.32
CA THR A 59 -11.81 9.26 0.01
C THR A 59 -12.06 7.82 0.45
N MET A 60 -11.11 6.92 0.21
CA MET A 60 -11.15 5.52 0.65
C MET A 60 -11.19 5.43 2.17
N LEU A 61 -10.36 6.19 2.86
CA LEU A 61 -10.31 6.24 4.32
C LEU A 61 -11.65 6.70 4.89
N ASN A 62 -12.18 7.83 4.42
CA ASN A 62 -13.48 8.35 4.87
C ASN A 62 -14.63 7.38 4.57
N ALA A 63 -14.60 6.72 3.41
CA ALA A 63 -15.60 5.73 3.04
C ALA A 63 -15.51 4.45 3.90
N LEU A 64 -14.31 3.97 4.23
CA LEU A 64 -14.09 2.86 5.16
C LEU A 64 -14.46 3.23 6.60
N TYR A 65 -14.24 4.48 6.99
CA TYR A 65 -14.56 4.99 8.31
C TYR A 65 -16.08 5.28 8.47
N GLY A 66 -16.80 5.48 7.37
CA GLY A 66 -18.23 5.78 7.34
C GLY A 66 -18.59 7.24 7.64
N LYS A 67 -17.59 8.12 7.82
CA LYS A 67 -17.76 9.57 7.93
C LYS A 67 -16.48 10.31 7.52
N GLU A 68 -16.60 11.59 7.23
CA GLU A 68 -15.45 12.44 6.91
C GLU A 68 -14.60 12.70 8.16
N VAL A 69 -13.43 12.07 8.23
CA VAL A 69 -12.46 12.25 9.33
C VAL A 69 -11.11 12.76 8.86
N ALA A 70 -10.73 12.43 7.63
CA ALA A 70 -9.57 12.98 6.96
C ALA A 70 -10.03 14.07 5.98
N VAL A 71 -9.42 15.25 6.06
CA VAL A 71 -9.79 16.40 5.23
C VAL A 71 -9.46 16.09 3.77
N THR A 72 -10.46 16.18 2.88
CA THR A 72 -10.30 15.99 1.44
C THR A 72 -9.99 17.34 0.78
N GLY A 73 -8.72 17.59 0.45
CA GLY A 73 -8.30 18.80 -0.26
C GLY A 73 -7.26 18.51 -1.34
N ILE A 74 -7.32 19.25 -2.45
CA ILE A 74 -6.25 19.25 -3.47
C ILE A 74 -5.05 19.97 -2.84
N GLY A 75 -4.06 19.21 -2.39
CA GLY A 75 -2.81 19.75 -1.86
C GLY A 75 -2.43 19.32 -0.44
N GLU A 76 -3.28 18.57 0.28
CA GLU A 76 -2.91 18.10 1.61
C GLU A 76 -1.97 16.89 1.53
N ILE A 77 -0.69 17.23 1.59
CA ILE A 77 0.39 16.31 1.84
C ILE A 77 0.39 16.03 3.34
N THR A 78 -0.19 14.90 3.77
CA THR A 78 0.01 14.40 5.14
C THR A 78 1.51 14.21 5.34
N THR A 79 2.17 14.97 6.22
CA THR A 79 3.64 14.92 6.43
C THR A 79 4.06 13.93 7.53
N ARG A 80 3.09 13.35 8.24
CA ARG A 80 3.29 12.38 9.34
C ARG A 80 2.24 11.26 9.24
N LEU A 81 2.57 10.07 9.73
CA LEU A 81 1.61 8.98 9.90
C LEU A 81 0.48 9.45 10.82
N ALA A 82 -0.77 9.32 10.38
CA ALA A 82 -1.95 9.60 11.18
C ALA A 82 -2.79 8.33 11.34
N SER A 83 -3.42 8.15 12.50
CA SER A 83 -4.26 6.98 12.79
C SER A 83 -5.68 7.40 13.18
N TYR A 84 -6.67 6.70 12.65
CA TYR A 84 -8.08 6.91 12.93
C TYR A 84 -8.66 5.62 13.52
N LYS A 85 -9.01 5.65 14.80
CA LYS A 85 -9.58 4.51 15.51
C LYS A 85 -11.07 4.39 15.16
N ALA A 86 -11.46 3.27 14.57
CA ALA A 86 -12.84 2.81 14.44
C ALA A 86 -13.16 1.80 15.56
N GLU A 87 -14.40 1.31 15.61
CA GLU A 87 -14.87 0.43 16.68
C GLU A 87 -14.05 -0.87 16.79
N HIS A 88 -13.66 -1.46 15.66
CA HIS A 88 -12.98 -2.76 15.61
C HIS A 88 -11.61 -2.75 14.88
N PHE A 89 -11.19 -1.60 14.36
CA PHE A 89 -9.95 -1.49 13.59
C PHE A 89 -9.37 -0.06 13.66
N VAL A 90 -8.12 0.08 13.26
CA VAL A 90 -7.41 1.36 13.13
C VAL A 90 -7.03 1.55 11.67
N LEU A 91 -7.44 2.68 11.07
CA LEU A 91 -6.98 3.11 9.76
C LEU A 91 -5.76 4.00 9.89
N TRP A 92 -4.71 3.69 9.15
CA TRP A 92 -3.50 4.48 9.08
C TRP A 92 -3.44 5.22 7.73
N ASP A 93 -3.44 6.56 7.80
CA ASP A 93 -3.14 7.41 6.67
C ASP A 93 -1.63 7.58 6.53
N VAL A 94 -1.11 7.13 5.38
CA VAL A 94 0.31 7.13 5.08
C VAL A 94 0.64 8.26 4.09
N PRO A 95 1.53 9.18 4.46
CA PRO A 95 2.03 10.25 3.60
C PRO A 95 2.36 9.82 2.17
N SER A 96 1.80 10.50 1.17
CA SER A 96 2.07 10.21 -0.26
C SER A 96 3.41 10.77 -0.77
N ASN A 97 3.97 11.75 -0.07
CA ASN A 97 5.14 12.53 -0.48
C ASN A 97 6.48 11.98 0.04
N ASN A 98 6.45 10.85 0.76
CA ASN A 98 7.69 10.18 1.11
C ASN A 98 8.37 9.69 -0.17
N ASP A 99 9.66 10.00 -0.31
CA ASP A 99 10.49 9.32 -1.29
C ASP A 99 10.42 7.80 -1.04
N GLU A 100 10.56 6.97 -2.08
CA GLU A 100 10.46 5.52 -1.89
C GLU A 100 11.58 4.97 -1.00
N VAL A 101 12.71 5.69 -0.91
CA VAL A 101 13.80 5.42 0.02
C VAL A 101 13.33 5.49 1.48
N SER A 102 12.42 6.40 1.83
CA SER A 102 11.90 6.52 3.20
C SER A 102 11.19 5.25 3.66
N TYR A 103 10.50 4.55 2.74
CA TYR A 103 9.88 3.26 3.05
C TYR A 103 10.91 2.20 3.44
N MET A 104 12.17 2.34 3.02
CA MET A 104 13.27 1.46 3.37
C MET A 104 13.92 1.82 4.71
N SER A 105 13.31 2.69 5.53
CA SER A 105 13.79 2.96 6.89
C SER A 105 13.33 1.91 7.88
N LEU A 106 14.05 1.79 9.00
CA LEU A 106 13.73 0.84 10.07
C LEU A 106 12.34 1.12 10.65
N GLN A 107 11.97 2.40 10.76
CA GLN A 107 10.66 2.83 11.25
C GLN A 107 9.53 2.33 10.33
N TYR A 108 9.65 2.53 9.02
CA TYR A 108 8.65 2.05 8.07
C TYR A 108 8.62 0.52 7.96
N MET A 109 9.77 -0.16 8.05
CA MET A 109 9.81 -1.63 8.11
C MET A 109 9.07 -2.17 9.34
N SER A 110 9.33 -1.58 10.51
CA SER A 110 8.66 -1.96 11.76
C SER A 110 7.16 -1.69 11.68
N PHE A 111 6.78 -0.54 11.11
CA PHE A 111 5.39 -0.19 10.84
C PHE A 111 4.71 -1.21 9.91
N PHE A 112 5.30 -1.52 8.75
CA PHE A 112 4.73 -2.50 7.81
C PHE A 112 4.52 -3.87 8.46
N LYS A 113 5.46 -4.31 9.31
CA LYS A 113 5.34 -5.57 10.04
C LYS A 113 4.27 -5.55 11.14
N GLY A 114 4.01 -4.38 11.74
CA GLY A 114 2.94 -4.23 12.75
C GLY A 114 1.53 -4.24 12.15
N LEU A 115 1.38 -3.91 10.86
CA LEU A 115 0.08 -3.88 10.21
C LEU A 115 -0.55 -5.26 10.06
N THR A 116 -1.87 -5.31 10.23
CA THR A 116 -2.70 -6.50 10.00
C THR A 116 -3.15 -6.60 8.53
N ARG A 117 -3.28 -5.45 7.85
CA ARG A 117 -3.63 -5.32 6.43
C ARG A 117 -2.84 -4.18 5.78
N ARG A 118 -2.37 -4.40 4.57
CA ARG A 118 -1.61 -3.42 3.76
C ARG A 118 -2.33 -3.27 2.44
N ILE A 119 -2.96 -2.11 2.22
CA ILE A 119 -3.71 -1.83 1.00
C ILE A 119 -2.83 -1.02 0.06
N ILE A 120 -2.56 -1.56 -1.12
CA ILE A 120 -1.91 -0.82 -2.21
C ILE A 120 -3.01 -0.32 -3.16
N LEU A 121 -3.31 0.97 -3.06
CA LEU A 121 -4.30 1.65 -3.88
C LEU A 121 -3.70 2.02 -5.24
N VAL A 122 -4.34 1.56 -6.30
CA VAL A 122 -3.97 1.80 -7.70
C VAL A 122 -5.19 2.25 -8.50
N GLU A 123 -4.96 2.93 -9.62
CA GLU A 123 -6.03 3.42 -10.51
C GLU A 123 -6.04 2.66 -11.84
N TYR A 124 -4.90 2.62 -12.54
CA TYR A 124 -4.81 2.09 -13.91
C TYR A 124 -3.75 0.99 -14.10
N THR A 125 -2.72 0.94 -13.25
CA THR A 125 -1.61 0.00 -13.39
C THR A 125 -0.89 -0.21 -12.06
N LEU A 126 -0.35 -1.41 -11.87
CA LEU A 126 0.49 -1.78 -10.74
C LEU A 126 1.91 -1.22 -10.84
N LYS A 127 2.36 -0.85 -12.05
CA LYS A 127 3.70 -0.31 -12.29
C LYS A 127 4.00 0.94 -11.47
N GLU A 128 3.00 1.77 -11.20
CA GLU A 128 3.16 3.00 -10.39
C GLU A 128 3.57 2.72 -8.92
N LYS A 129 3.41 1.47 -8.45
CA LYS A 129 3.73 1.05 -7.07
C LYS A 129 4.55 -0.24 -7.01
N SER A 130 5.13 -0.67 -8.13
CA SER A 130 5.87 -1.93 -8.22
C SER A 130 7.05 -1.99 -7.26
N SER A 131 7.76 -0.88 -7.05
CA SER A 131 8.85 -0.78 -6.08
C SER A 131 8.43 -1.05 -4.65
N MET A 132 7.33 -0.44 -4.18
CA MET A 132 6.79 -0.74 -2.86
C MET A 132 6.33 -2.20 -2.74
N MET A 133 5.64 -2.70 -3.76
CA MET A 133 5.15 -4.08 -3.79
C MET A 133 6.31 -5.11 -3.74
N LYS A 134 7.36 -4.88 -4.52
CA LYS A 134 8.59 -5.70 -4.50
C LYS A 134 9.34 -5.61 -3.17
N LEU A 135 9.34 -4.44 -2.53
CA LEU A 135 9.89 -4.29 -1.18
C LEU A 135 9.14 -5.17 -0.18
N LEU A 136 7.80 -5.14 -0.20
CA LEU A 136 6.96 -6.00 0.66
C LEU A 136 7.19 -7.49 0.40
N ASP A 137 7.26 -7.89 -0.88
CA ASP A 137 7.61 -9.26 -1.28
C ASP A 137 8.97 -9.71 -0.73
N ALA A 138 9.99 -8.86 -0.89
CA ALA A 138 11.36 -9.17 -0.48
C ALA A 138 11.50 -9.37 1.04
N ILE A 139 10.66 -8.69 1.82
CA ILE A 139 10.61 -8.81 3.28
C ILE A 139 9.56 -9.82 3.77
N GLY A 140 8.85 -10.48 2.85
CA GLY A 140 7.90 -11.55 3.15
C GLY A 140 6.58 -11.09 3.73
N LEU A 141 6.12 -9.89 3.39
CA LEU A 141 4.84 -9.35 3.84
C LEU A 141 3.78 -9.44 2.74
N ASP A 142 2.59 -9.90 3.12
CA ASP A 142 1.42 -9.88 2.26
C ASP A 142 0.78 -8.49 2.16
N TYR A 143 0.09 -8.25 1.06
CA TYR A 143 -0.68 -7.04 0.83
C TYR A 143 -1.85 -7.29 -0.11
N ASP A 144 -2.84 -6.42 -0.04
CA ASP A 144 -4.03 -6.44 -0.87
C ASP A 144 -3.96 -5.28 -1.86
N VAL A 145 -4.32 -5.53 -3.12
CA VAL A 145 -4.39 -4.51 -4.17
C VAL A 145 -5.83 -4.02 -4.26
N VAL A 146 -6.01 -2.71 -4.23
CA VAL A 146 -7.32 -2.10 -4.42
C VAL A 146 -7.26 -1.19 -5.64
N VAL A 147 -7.99 -1.60 -6.68
CA VAL A 147 -8.16 -0.85 -7.91
C VAL A 147 -9.36 0.08 -7.71
N ASN A 148 -9.06 1.36 -7.53
CA ASN A 148 -10.06 2.38 -7.20
C ASN A 148 -10.53 3.13 -8.45
N LYS A 149 -11.60 3.93 -8.30
CA LYS A 149 -12.22 4.74 -9.35
C LYS A 149 -12.80 3.90 -10.49
N MET A 150 -13.27 2.69 -10.18
CA MET A 150 -13.94 1.83 -11.16
C MET A 150 -15.21 2.46 -11.75
N ASP A 151 -15.75 3.51 -11.14
CA ASP A 151 -16.82 4.33 -11.70
C ASP A 151 -16.45 5.12 -12.96
N GLN A 152 -15.15 5.25 -13.25
CA GLN A 152 -14.65 5.91 -14.45
C GLN A 152 -14.48 4.95 -15.64
N PHE A 153 -14.64 3.65 -15.42
CA PHE A 153 -14.47 2.63 -16.45
C PHE A 153 -15.82 2.30 -17.08
N GLU A 154 -15.83 2.14 -18.40
CA GLU A 154 -16.98 1.59 -19.12
C GLU A 154 -17.21 0.13 -18.67
N LYS A 155 -18.46 -0.23 -18.39
CA LYS A 155 -18.81 -1.51 -17.73
C LYS A 155 -18.33 -2.73 -18.52
N ASP A 156 -18.38 -2.67 -19.84
CA ASP A 156 -17.93 -3.70 -20.77
C ASP A 156 -16.40 -3.85 -20.80
N LYS A 157 -15.64 -2.83 -20.39
CA LYS A 157 -14.17 -2.86 -20.32
C LYS A 157 -13.63 -3.40 -18.99
N ILE A 158 -14.46 -3.46 -17.94
CA ILE A 158 -14.06 -3.91 -16.60
C ILE A 158 -13.44 -5.33 -16.61
N PRO A 159 -14.00 -6.35 -17.31
CA PRO A 159 -13.40 -7.68 -17.34
C PRO A 159 -11.98 -7.69 -17.94
N SER A 160 -11.81 -7.06 -19.10
CA SER A 160 -10.50 -6.95 -19.77
C SER A 160 -9.48 -6.21 -18.91
N PHE A 161 -9.90 -5.13 -18.26
CA PHE A 161 -9.05 -4.39 -17.34
C PHE A 161 -8.67 -5.21 -16.09
N SER A 162 -9.60 -6.02 -15.57
CA SER A 162 -9.31 -6.92 -14.45
C SER A 162 -8.26 -7.97 -14.83
N ASP A 163 -8.34 -8.51 -16.04
CA ASP A 163 -7.36 -9.47 -16.56
C ASP A 163 -6.01 -8.81 -16.83
N GLN A 164 -5.99 -7.54 -17.26
CA GLN A 164 -4.77 -6.75 -17.36
C GLN A 164 -4.08 -6.64 -15.99
N ILE A 165 -4.79 -6.25 -14.93
CA ILE A 165 -4.22 -6.11 -13.58
C ILE A 165 -3.66 -7.46 -13.09
N LYS A 166 -4.38 -8.56 -13.30
CA LYS A 166 -3.88 -9.91 -12.96
C LYS A 166 -2.63 -10.28 -13.77
N SER A 167 -2.59 -9.94 -15.05
CA SER A 167 -1.41 -10.14 -15.90
C SER A 167 -0.21 -9.31 -15.41
N GLU A 168 -0.44 -8.09 -14.92
CA GLU A 168 0.61 -7.26 -14.34
C GLU A 168 1.20 -7.87 -13.07
N VAL A 169 0.38 -8.46 -12.18
CA VAL A 169 0.87 -9.22 -11.00
C VAL A 169 1.87 -10.30 -11.44
N MET A 170 1.51 -11.09 -12.44
CA MET A 170 2.35 -12.17 -12.97
C MET A 170 3.65 -11.61 -13.61
N LYS A 171 3.54 -10.58 -14.46
CA LYS A 171 4.68 -10.00 -15.18
C LYS A 171 5.68 -9.31 -14.25
N LEU A 172 5.18 -8.66 -13.20
CA LEU A 172 6.01 -8.01 -12.19
C LEU A 172 6.59 -9.02 -11.18
N GLY A 173 6.16 -10.27 -11.22
CA GLY A 173 6.62 -11.33 -10.33
C GLY A 173 6.16 -11.16 -8.88
N LEU A 174 5.01 -10.51 -8.68
CA LEU A 174 4.51 -10.14 -7.35
C LEU A 174 3.92 -11.35 -6.63
N ARG A 175 4.49 -11.73 -5.48
CA ARG A 175 4.13 -12.95 -4.74
C ARG A 175 3.33 -12.68 -3.47
N GLY A 176 3.40 -11.47 -2.93
CA GLY A 176 2.71 -11.05 -1.71
C GLY A 176 1.27 -10.57 -1.92
N VAL A 177 0.79 -10.51 -3.17
CA VAL A 177 -0.60 -10.15 -3.48
C VAL A 177 -1.54 -11.22 -2.95
N ASN A 178 -2.33 -10.87 -1.93
CA ASN A 178 -3.31 -11.77 -1.33
C ASN A 178 -4.69 -11.66 -1.99
N ARG A 179 -5.20 -10.43 -2.17
CA ARG A 179 -6.48 -10.16 -2.85
C ARG A 179 -6.36 -8.95 -3.77
N ILE A 180 -7.23 -8.92 -4.77
CA ILE A 180 -7.42 -7.78 -5.67
C ILE A 180 -8.90 -7.40 -5.61
N PHE A 181 -9.19 -6.15 -5.28
CA PHE A 181 -10.56 -5.61 -5.22
C PHE A 181 -10.74 -4.51 -6.26
N PHE A 182 -11.86 -4.51 -6.97
CA PHE A 182 -12.23 -3.51 -7.97
C PHE A 182 -13.39 -2.66 -7.46
N VAL A 183 -13.08 -1.45 -6.99
CA VAL A 183 -14.02 -0.64 -6.20
C VAL A 183 -14.12 0.81 -6.67
N SER A 184 -15.13 1.51 -6.18
CA SER A 184 -15.17 2.98 -6.18
C SER A 184 -15.41 3.47 -4.76
N ALA A 185 -14.41 4.11 -4.16
CA ALA A 185 -14.59 4.80 -2.88
C ALA A 185 -15.60 5.97 -2.96
N LYS A 186 -15.84 6.50 -4.17
CA LYS A 186 -16.84 7.55 -4.41
C LYS A 186 -18.27 6.99 -4.42
N TYR A 187 -18.44 5.77 -4.93
CA TYR A 187 -19.75 5.10 -4.98
C TYR A 187 -19.70 3.67 -4.41
N PRO A 188 -19.40 3.48 -3.11
CA PRO A 188 -19.26 2.17 -2.48
C PRO A 188 -20.35 1.16 -2.84
N ASN A 189 -21.61 1.58 -2.71
CA ASN A 189 -22.79 0.72 -2.88
C ASN A 189 -23.04 0.27 -4.33
N ARG A 190 -22.27 0.77 -5.31
CA ARG A 190 -22.40 0.37 -6.72
C ARG A 190 -21.45 -0.76 -7.12
N PHE A 191 -20.51 -1.14 -6.24
CA PHE A 191 -19.46 -2.11 -6.53
C PHE A 191 -19.50 -3.26 -5.52
N PRO A 192 -19.82 -4.50 -5.94
CA PRO A 192 -19.93 -5.65 -5.03
C PRO A 192 -18.65 -5.95 -4.23
N ASP A 193 -17.48 -5.66 -4.80
CA ASP A 193 -16.19 -5.84 -4.16
C ASP A 193 -16.02 -4.92 -2.94
N TRP A 194 -16.76 -3.81 -2.83
CA TRP A 194 -16.70 -2.93 -1.67
C TRP A 194 -17.06 -3.68 -0.40
N LEU A 195 -18.19 -4.39 -0.39
CA LEU A 195 -18.69 -5.11 0.77
C LEU A 195 -17.73 -6.24 1.17
N GLN A 196 -17.24 -6.99 0.17
CA GLN A 196 -16.26 -8.05 0.39
C GLN A 196 -14.95 -7.51 0.97
N MET A 197 -14.50 -6.35 0.49
CA MET A 197 -13.31 -5.68 0.97
C MET A 197 -13.51 -5.20 2.41
N THR A 198 -14.60 -4.51 2.73
CA THR A 198 -14.86 -4.02 4.09
C THR A 198 -14.90 -5.18 5.08
N ASP A 199 -15.66 -6.23 4.78
CA ASP A 199 -15.79 -7.39 5.67
C ASP A 199 -14.43 -8.05 5.93
N TYR A 200 -13.61 -8.21 4.89
CA TYR A 200 -12.28 -8.79 5.01
C TYR A 200 -11.29 -7.91 5.79
N LEU A 201 -11.36 -6.59 5.60
CA LEU A 201 -10.46 -5.64 6.24
C LEU A 201 -10.77 -5.43 7.72
N THR A 202 -12.04 -5.53 8.11
CA THR A 202 -12.50 -5.27 9.48
C THR A 202 -12.71 -6.53 10.31
N SER A 203 -12.61 -7.72 9.70
CA SER A 203 -12.70 -9.00 10.42
C SER A 203 -11.33 -9.53 10.87
N PRO A 204 -11.25 -10.22 12.02
CA PRO A 204 -10.05 -10.95 12.43
C PRO A 204 -9.59 -11.92 11.32
N ARG A 205 -8.26 -12.11 11.15
CA ARG A 205 -7.77 -13.21 10.30
C ARG A 205 -8.24 -14.52 10.94
N LYS A 206 -8.92 -15.36 10.16
CA LYS A 206 -9.19 -16.76 10.53
C LYS A 206 -7.90 -17.56 10.49
#